data_AF-A0A377WJM4-F1
#
_entry.id   AF-A0A377WJM4-F1
#
_cell.length_a   1.000
_cell.length_b   1.000
_cell.length_c   1.000
_cell.angle_alpha   90.00
_cell.angle_beta   90.00
_cell.angle_gamma   90.00
#
_symmetry.space_group_name_H-M   'P 1'
#
loop_
_entity.id
_entity.type
_entity.pdbx_description
1 polymer ?
#
loop_
_entity_poly.entity_id
_entity_poly.type
_entity_poly.pdbx_seq_one_letter_code
_entity_poly.pdbx_strand_id
1 'polypeptide(L)'
;MVPVIFPTQMLLRADPETSEEMWLINPFNGETLDEHTLEVWLKGNIGPVAELFNEDLDEADNAEVIRKLLDTLKSALMEERQMELALRASEALLQFNPEDPYEIRDRG
;
A
#
# COMPACT_ATOMS: atom_id res chain seq x y z
N MET A 1 16.96 1.84 -3.36
CA MET A 1 15.53 2.23 -3.36
C MET A 1 14.74 0.97 -3.08
N VAL A 2 13.85 1.03 -2.10
CA VAL A 2 13.08 -0.09 -1.57
C VAL A 2 11.60 0.28 -1.52
N PRO A 3 10.68 -0.67 -1.73
CA PRO A 3 9.25 -0.41 -1.56
C PRO A 3 8.89 -0.36 -0.07
N VAL A 4 7.91 0.47 0.26
CA VAL A 4 7.33 0.59 1.60
C VAL A 4 5.82 0.47 1.48
N ILE A 5 5.19 -0.42 2.26
CA ILE A 5 3.73 -0.50 2.33
C ILE A 5 3.25 0.38 3.48
N PHE A 6 2.90 1.63 3.14
CA PHE A 6 2.30 2.56 4.06
C PHE A 6 0.78 2.31 4.16
N PRO A 7 0.11 2.61 5.30
CA PRO A 7 -1.30 2.29 5.50
C PRO A 7 -2.22 2.78 4.36
N THR A 8 -1.99 3.99 3.86
CA THR A 8 -2.79 4.55 2.77
C THR A 8 -2.39 4.02 1.39
N GLN A 9 -1.09 3.84 1.13
CA GLN A 9 -0.59 3.50 -0.21
C GLN A 9 0.83 2.91 -0.19
N MET A 10 1.30 2.40 -1.34
CA MET A 10 2.71 2.03 -1.52
C MET A 10 3.56 3.28 -1.76
N LEU A 11 4.74 3.33 -1.15
CA LEU A 11 5.76 4.36 -1.34
C LEU A 11 7.06 3.73 -1.83
N LEU A 12 7.96 4.54 -2.39
CA LEU A 12 9.35 4.17 -2.61
C LEU A 12 10.23 4.98 -1.67
N ARG A 13 11.08 4.29 -0.90
CA ARG A 13 12.12 4.90 -0.08
C ARG A 13 13.46 4.74 -0.77
N ALA A 14 14.22 5.82 -0.89
CA ALA A 14 15.60 5.79 -1.30
C ALA A 14 16.47 6.36 -0.18
N ASP A 15 17.56 5.66 0.12
CA ASP A 15 18.51 6.04 1.16
C ASP A 15 19.84 6.37 0.44
N PRO A 16 20.05 7.63 0.00
CA PRO A 16 21.23 8.00 -0.77
C PRO A 16 22.49 7.97 0.12
N GLU A 17 23.57 7.33 -0.33
CA GLU A 17 24.83 7.30 0.45
C GLU A 17 25.42 8.70 0.73
N THR A 18 24.98 9.71 -0.01
CA THR A 18 25.46 11.09 0.07
C THR A 18 24.65 11.98 1.03
N SER A 19 23.58 11.46 1.65
CA SER A 19 22.71 12.20 2.55
C SER A 19 22.28 11.33 3.74
N GLU A 20 22.06 11.95 4.90
CA GLU A 20 21.42 11.28 6.04
C GLU A 20 19.88 11.31 5.93
N GLU A 21 19.33 12.11 5.01
CA GLU A 21 17.89 12.22 4.79
C GLU A 21 17.36 11.11 3.87
N MET A 22 16.36 10.38 4.37
CA MET A 22 15.59 9.42 3.58
C MET A 22 14.75 10.16 2.53
N TRP A 23 14.73 9.64 1.30
CA TRP A 23 13.94 10.22 0.22
C TRP A 23 12.71 9.36 -0.07
N LEU A 24 11.53 9.93 0.18
CA LEU A 24 10.24 9.26 -0.02
C LEU A 24 9.59 9.73 -1.32
N ILE A 25 9.10 8.78 -2.12
CA ILE A 25 8.58 9.05 -3.46
C ILE A 25 7.25 8.31 -3.65
N ASN A 26 6.26 9.01 -4.20
CA ASN A 26 5.05 8.38 -4.69
C ASN A 26 5.33 7.67 -6.03
N PRO A 27 5.15 6.34 -6.12
CA PRO A 27 5.51 5.55 -7.29
C PRO A 27 4.63 5.83 -8.53
N PHE A 28 3.46 6.43 -8.36
CA PHE A 28 2.50 6.61 -9.44
C PHE A 28 2.65 7.94 -10.18
N ASN A 29 3.05 9.01 -9.48
CA ASN A 29 3.19 10.35 -10.05
C ASN A 29 4.63 10.92 -9.94
N GLY A 30 5.53 10.24 -9.22
CA GLY A 30 6.92 10.66 -9.01
C GLY A 30 7.09 11.81 -8.01
N GLU A 31 6.03 12.19 -7.28
CA GLU A 31 6.06 13.25 -6.28
C GLU A 31 6.96 12.85 -5.10
N THR A 32 7.80 13.79 -4.65
CA THR A 32 8.56 13.63 -3.40
C THR A 32 7.66 13.93 -2.21
N LEU A 33 7.71 13.08 -1.20
CA LEU A 33 6.90 13.16 0.00
C LEU A 33 7.77 13.54 1.20
N ASP A 34 7.14 14.20 2.17
CA ASP A 34 7.73 14.53 3.47
C ASP A 34 6.97 13.84 4.61
N GLU A 35 7.61 13.77 5.79
CA GLU A 35 7.03 13.15 6.99
C GLU A 35 5.71 13.81 7.40
N HIS A 36 5.59 15.13 7.23
CA HIS A 36 4.38 15.86 7.56
C HIS A 36 3.18 15.37 6.73
N THR A 37 3.37 15.16 5.43
CA THR A 37 2.36 14.61 4.53
C THR A 37 1.94 13.21 4.98
N LEU A 38 2.90 12.35 5.33
CA LEU A 38 2.62 11.01 5.82
C LEU A 38 1.84 11.00 7.14
N GLU A 39 2.19 11.87 8.08
CA GLU A 39 1.43 12.02 9.33
C GLU A 39 -0.02 12.44 9.09
N VAL A 40 -0.26 13.39 8.17
CA VAL A 40 -1.62 13.85 7.83
C VAL A 40 -2.43 12.69 7.25
N TRP A 41 -1.83 11.91 6.35
CA TRP A 41 -2.48 10.71 5.81
C TRP A 41 -2.77 9.65 6.87
N LEU A 42 -1.81 9.39 7.76
CA LEU A 42 -1.96 8.42 8.85
C LEU A 42 -3.10 8.83 9.78
N LYS A 43 -3.16 10.12 10.15
CA LYS A 43 -4.23 10.67 11.00
C LYS A 43 -5.59 10.63 10.32
N GLY A 44 -5.64 10.85 9.00
CA GLY A 44 -6.86 10.74 8.20
C GLY A 44 -7.36 9.31 8.02
N ASN A 45 -6.46 8.33 7.99
CA ASN A 45 -6.77 6.92 7.75
C ASN A 45 -7.04 6.12 9.03
N ILE A 46 -6.22 6.32 10.07
CA ILE A 46 -6.28 5.55 11.33
C ILE A 46 -7.02 6.34 12.41
N GLY A 47 -6.72 7.63 12.56
CA GLY A 47 -7.37 8.51 13.53
C GLY A 47 -6.47 9.64 14.04
N PRO A 48 -7.03 10.66 14.70
CA PRO A 48 -6.33 11.92 15.01
C PRO A 48 -5.15 11.77 15.99
N VAL A 49 -5.07 10.66 16.71
CA VAL A 49 -3.99 10.35 17.67
C VAL A 49 -2.91 9.43 17.09
N ALA A 50 -2.99 9.07 15.80
CA ALA A 50 -1.96 8.27 15.16
C ALA A 50 -0.66 9.08 14.99
N GLU A 51 0.47 8.41 15.21
CA GLU A 51 1.82 8.97 15.10
C GLU A 51 2.61 8.16 14.08
N LEU A 52 3.48 8.83 13.33
CA LEU A 52 4.36 8.20 12.35
C LEU A 52 5.61 7.67 13.06
N PHE A 53 5.90 6.39 12.88
CA PHE A 53 7.12 5.76 13.39
C PHE A 53 8.04 5.35 12.24
N ASN A 54 9.33 5.18 12.52
CA ASN A 54 10.28 4.71 11.52
C ASN A 54 9.94 3.30 11.02
N GLU A 55 9.33 2.46 11.86
CA GLU A 55 8.90 1.11 11.45
C GLU A 55 7.78 1.16 10.38
N ASP A 56 6.98 2.23 10.33
CA ASP A 56 5.98 2.42 9.27
C ASP A 56 6.63 2.66 7.89
N LEU A 57 7.93 2.93 7.87
CA LEU A 57 8.73 3.18 6.68
C LEU A 57 9.66 2.02 6.32
N ASP A 58 9.56 0.87 7.00
CA ASP A 58 10.40 -0.29 6.73
C ASP A 58 10.20 -0.88 5.32
N GLU A 59 11.26 -1.52 4.83
CA GLU A 59 11.23 -2.20 3.54
C GLU A 59 10.17 -3.32 3.57
N ALA A 60 9.25 -3.26 2.62
CA ALA A 60 8.24 -4.27 2.44
C ALA A 60 8.80 -5.49 1.70
N ASP A 61 8.31 -6.67 2.07
CA ASP A 61 8.61 -7.88 1.32
C ASP A 61 7.86 -7.92 -0.03
N ASN A 62 8.34 -8.76 -0.95
CA ASN A 62 7.74 -8.87 -2.28
C ASN A 62 6.26 -9.31 -2.22
N ALA A 63 5.88 -10.11 -1.23
CA ALA A 63 4.51 -10.58 -1.10
C ALA A 63 3.59 -9.45 -0.61
N GLU A 64 4.03 -8.61 0.32
CA GLU A 64 3.38 -7.38 0.77
C GLU A 64 3.13 -6.43 -0.38
N VAL A 65 4.15 -6.22 -1.22
CA VAL A 65 4.04 -5.38 -2.42
C VAL A 65 2.98 -5.92 -3.37
N ILE A 66 3.05 -7.21 -3.72
CA ILE A 66 2.10 -7.82 -4.65
C ILE A 66 0.68 -7.77 -4.07
N ARG A 67 0.49 -8.07 -2.78
CA ARG A 67 -0.82 -7.99 -2.11
C ARG A 67 -1.39 -6.58 -2.17
N LYS A 68 -0.62 -5.55 -1.77
CA LYS A 68 -1.08 -4.15 -1.81
C LYS A 68 -1.46 -3.70 -3.21
N LEU A 69 -0.69 -4.10 -4.24
CA LEU A 69 -0.99 -3.79 -5.63
C LEU A 69 -2.28 -4.49 -6.10
N LEU A 70 -2.48 -5.76 -5.74
CA LEU A 70 -3.69 -6.50 -6.06
C LEU A 70 -4.92 -5.93 -5.33
N ASP A 71 -4.81 -5.54 -4.05
CA ASP A 71 -5.87 -4.87 -3.31
C ASP A 71 -6.27 -3.55 -3.98
N THR A 72 -5.26 -2.73 -4.33
CA THR A 72 -5.48 -1.45 -5.01
C THR A 72 -6.16 -1.65 -6.36
N LEU A 73 -5.70 -2.64 -7.14
CA LEU A 73 -6.28 -3.00 -8.42
C LEU A 73 -7.73 -3.50 -8.25
N LYS A 74 -8.00 -4.35 -7.26
CA LYS A 74 -9.34 -4.86 -6.96
C LYS A 74 -10.28 -3.68 -6.69
N SER A 75 -9.91 -2.77 -5.79
CA SER A 75 -10.72 -1.59 -5.46
C SER A 75 -11.01 -0.72 -6.70
N ALA A 76 -10.00 -0.42 -7.51
CA ALA A 76 -10.18 0.38 -8.73
C ALA A 76 -11.14 -0.31 -9.73
N LEU A 77 -11.00 -1.62 -9.93
CA LEU A 77 -11.88 -2.39 -10.81
C LEU A 77 -13.32 -2.44 -10.29
N MET A 78 -13.51 -2.50 -8.98
CA MET A 78 -14.85 -2.41 -8.36
C MET A 78 -15.49 -1.04 -8.61
N GLU A 79 -14.75 0.05 -8.43
CA GLU A 79 -15.21 1.42 -8.70
C GLU A 79 -15.61 1.61 -10.17
N GLU A 80 -14.85 1.03 -11.10
CA GLU A 80 -15.15 1.03 -12.53
C GLU A 80 -16.21 0.00 -12.96
N ARG A 81 -16.77 -0.77 -12.00
CA ARG A 81 -17.76 -1.83 -12.22
C ARG A 81 -17.26 -2.97 -13.14
N GLN A 82 -15.94 -3.18 -13.22
CA GLN A 82 -15.31 -4.28 -13.95
C GLN A 82 -15.29 -5.56 -13.09
N MET A 83 -16.47 -6.08 -12.74
CA MET A 83 -16.64 -7.11 -11.72
C MET A 83 -15.88 -8.41 -12.00
N GLU A 84 -15.79 -8.84 -13.26
CA GLU A 84 -15.05 -10.06 -13.61
C GLU A 84 -13.55 -9.94 -13.31
N LEU A 85 -12.95 -8.77 -13.60
CA LEU A 85 -11.54 -8.54 -13.34
C LEU A 85 -11.28 -8.32 -11.85
N ALA A 86 -12.19 -7.65 -11.14
CA ALA A 86 -12.11 -7.52 -9.69
C ALA A 86 -12.13 -8.90 -9.00
N LEU A 87 -12.97 -9.82 -9.49
CA LEU A 87 -13.01 -11.20 -9.02
C LEU A 87 -11.67 -11.92 -9.26
N ARG A 88 -11.05 -11.76 -10.43
CA ARG A 88 -9.74 -12.36 -10.71
C ARG A 88 -8.63 -11.81 -9.80
N ALA A 89 -8.69 -10.51 -9.45
CA ALA A 89 -7.76 -9.93 -8.49
C ALA A 89 -7.95 -10.54 -7.08
N SER A 90 -9.19 -10.73 -6.64
CA SER A 90 -9.54 -11.44 -5.40
C SER A 90 -9.05 -12.90 -5.39
N GLU A 91 -9.20 -13.62 -6.50
CA GLU A 91 -8.69 -14.99 -6.65
C GLU A 91 -7.16 -15.05 -6.55
N ALA A 92 -6.46 -14.06 -7.09
CA ALA A 92 -5.02 -13.95 -6.94
C ALA A 92 -4.60 -13.67 -5.49
N LEU A 93 -5.33 -12.78 -4.78
CA LEU A 93 -5.11 -12.50 -3.35
C LEU A 93 -5.27 -13.76 -2.48
N LEU A 94 -6.30 -14.58 -2.75
CA LEU A 94 -6.52 -15.85 -2.06
C LEU A 94 -5.37 -16.85 -2.21
N GLN A 95 -4.55 -16.75 -3.25
CA GLN A 95 -3.36 -17.61 -3.36
C GLN A 95 -2.30 -17.27 -2.30
N PHE A 96 -2.27 -16.02 -1.81
CA PHE A 96 -1.37 -15.58 -0.74
C PHE A 96 -1.94 -15.89 0.64
N ASN A 97 -3.27 -15.81 0.81
CA ASN A 97 -3.96 -16.16 2.05
C ASN A 97 -5.28 -16.92 1.77
N PRO A 98 -5.23 -18.26 1.66
CA PRO A 98 -6.40 -19.06 1.28
C PRO A 98 -7.56 -19.01 2.29
N GLU A 99 -7.30 -18.62 3.54
CA GLU A 99 -8.29 -18.57 4.61
C GLU A 99 -8.82 -17.14 4.87
N ASP A 100 -8.53 -16.18 3.99
CA ASP A 100 -8.98 -14.80 4.17
C ASP A 100 -10.53 -14.69 4.13
N PRO A 101 -11.19 -14.36 5.26
CA PRO A 101 -12.64 -14.32 5.31
C PRO A 101 -13.25 -13.19 4.46
N TYR A 102 -12.50 -12.11 4.21
CA TYR A 102 -12.98 -10.99 3.39
C TYR A 102 -13.00 -11.38 1.91
N GLU A 103 -11.94 -12.00 1.42
CA GLU A 103 -11.88 -12.47 0.04
C GLU A 103 -12.85 -13.63 -0.22
N ILE A 104 -13.05 -14.52 0.76
CA ILE A 104 -14.07 -15.60 0.65
C ILE A 104 -15.48 -15.01 0.54
N ARG A 105 -15.79 -13.96 1.31
CA ARG A 105 -17.08 -13.27 1.25
C ARG A 105 -17.30 -12.58 -0.09
N ASP A 106 -16.29 -11.88 -0.60
CA ASP A 106 -16.40 -11.07 -1.84
C ASP A 106 -16.70 -11.93 -3.09
N ARG A 107 -16.63 -13.26 -2.99
CA ARG A 107 -16.99 -14.23 -4.05
C ARG A 107 -18.46 -14.67 -4.07
N GLY A 108 -19.21 -14.46 -2.98
CA GLY A 108 -20.59 -14.96 -2.80
C GLY A 108 -21.64 -13.86 -2.78
#